data_AF-G5LRC7-F1
#
_entry.id   AF-G5LRC7-F1
#
_cell.length_a   1.000
_cell.length_b   1.000
_cell.length_c   1.000
_cell.angle_alpha   90.00
_cell.angle_beta   90.00
_cell.angle_gamma   90.00
#
_symmetry.space_group_name_H-M   'P 1'
#
loop_
_entity.id
_entity.type
_entity.pdbx_description
1 polymer ?
#
loop_
_entity_poly.entity_id
_entity_poly.type
_entity_poly.pdbx_seq_one_letter_code
_entity_poly.pdbx_strand_id
1 'polypeptide(L)'
;MLVTFQGVEDSTLPGLLALEPSSEASGFAIGVETAAQQPVSINATEGTAFVLKEGITTINLQARLQKYAGEEVMPGEFSGSATVSFEYQ
;
A
#
# COMPACT_ATOMS: atom_id res chain seq x y z
N MET A 1 -8.89 -0.31 17.08
CA MET A 1 -8.17 0.80 16.43
C MET A 1 -8.24 0.58 14.94
N LEU A 2 -8.58 1.61 14.19
CA LEU A 2 -8.56 1.58 12.73
C LEU A 2 -7.24 2.19 12.25
N VAL A 3 -6.67 1.60 11.20
CA VAL A 3 -5.46 2.10 10.57
C VAL A 3 -5.78 2.45 9.12
N THR A 4 -5.45 3.67 8.73
CA THR A 4 -5.60 4.13 7.33
C THR A 4 -4.23 4.35 6.73
N PHE A 5 -4.13 4.10 5.43
CA PHE A 5 -2.94 4.31 4.62
C PHE A 5 -3.27 5.38 3.59
N GLN A 6 -2.50 6.46 3.57
CA GLN A 6 -2.74 7.61 2.70
C GLN A 6 -1.52 7.86 1.83
N GLY A 7 -1.72 8.05 0.53
CA GLY A 7 -0.64 8.22 -0.43
C GLY A 7 -1.16 8.57 -1.81
N VAL A 8 -0.26 8.66 -2.78
CA VAL A 8 -0.65 8.83 -4.19
C VAL A 8 -1.14 7.48 -4.69
N GLU A 9 -2.44 7.36 -4.90
CA GLU A 9 -3.05 6.15 -5.42
C GLU A 9 -2.75 5.98 -6.91
N ASP A 10 -2.50 4.76 -7.34
CA ASP A 10 -2.30 4.46 -8.75
C ASP A 10 -3.61 4.58 -9.53
N SER A 11 -3.54 5.28 -10.66
CA SER A 11 -4.73 5.54 -11.49
C SER A 11 -5.18 4.33 -12.33
N THR A 12 -4.28 3.36 -12.56
CA THR A 12 -4.57 2.16 -13.35
C THR A 12 -5.05 1.01 -12.47
N LEU A 13 -4.52 0.92 -11.24
CA LEU A 13 -4.86 -0.06 -10.23
C LEU A 13 -5.34 0.64 -8.94
N PRO A 14 -6.64 1.00 -8.85
CA PRO A 14 -7.21 1.62 -7.67
C PRO A 14 -6.97 0.79 -6.40
N GLY A 15 -6.71 1.49 -5.30
CA GLY A 15 -6.37 0.95 -3.99
C GLY A 15 -4.89 0.62 -3.82
N LEU A 16 -4.05 0.73 -4.86
CA LEU A 16 -2.61 0.50 -4.79
C LEU A 16 -1.85 1.83 -4.78
N LEU A 17 -0.61 1.80 -4.30
CA LEU A 17 0.28 2.95 -4.26
C LEU A 17 0.97 3.14 -5.60
N ALA A 18 0.91 4.35 -6.15
CA ALA A 18 1.62 4.74 -7.34
C ALA A 18 3.14 4.80 -7.10
N LEU A 19 3.91 4.61 -8.16
CA LEU A 19 5.33 4.94 -8.13
C LEU A 19 5.51 6.46 -8.04
N GLU A 20 6.50 6.92 -7.29
CA GLU A 20 6.82 8.35 -7.25
C GLU A 20 7.29 8.83 -8.63
N PRO A 21 7.00 10.10 -9.03
CA PRO A 21 7.33 10.61 -10.37
C PRO A 21 8.81 10.56 -10.75
N SER A 22 9.71 10.44 -9.77
CA SER A 22 11.15 10.28 -9.97
C SER A 22 11.58 8.84 -10.25
N SER A 23 10.67 7.88 -10.23
CA SER A 23 10.97 6.47 -10.50
C SER A 23 11.31 6.24 -11.98
N GLU A 24 12.30 5.41 -12.23
CA GLU A 24 12.69 4.98 -13.58
C GLU A 24 11.92 3.72 -14.01
N ALA A 25 11.55 2.87 -13.05
CA ALA A 25 10.73 1.69 -13.32
C ALA A 25 9.29 2.07 -13.67
N SER A 26 8.61 1.23 -14.46
CA SER A 26 7.21 1.44 -14.83
C SER A 26 6.47 0.14 -15.16
N GLY A 27 5.15 0.24 -15.36
CA GLY A 27 4.30 -0.90 -15.72
C GLY A 27 3.71 -1.67 -14.52
N PHE A 28 3.82 -1.14 -13.30
CA PHE A 28 3.28 -1.75 -12.09
C PHE A 28 3.02 -0.71 -10.99
N ALA A 29 2.15 -1.08 -10.03
CA ALA A 29 1.92 -0.37 -8.78
C ALA A 29 2.36 -1.21 -7.57
N ILE A 30 2.41 -0.58 -6.40
CA ILE A 30 2.80 -1.22 -5.13
C ILE A 30 1.54 -1.50 -4.30
N GLY A 31 1.21 -2.78 -4.14
CA GLY A 31 0.17 -3.22 -3.22
C GLY A 31 0.72 -3.42 -1.80
N VAL A 32 -0.11 -3.13 -0.80
CA VAL A 32 0.15 -3.44 0.60
C VAL A 32 -0.86 -4.48 1.05
N GLU A 33 -0.40 -5.53 1.73
CA GLU A 33 -1.26 -6.57 2.28
C GLU A 33 -0.86 -6.93 3.71
N THR A 34 -1.81 -7.44 4.48
CA THR A 34 -1.54 -8.01 5.80
C THR A 34 -0.75 -9.32 5.67
N ALA A 35 -0.20 -9.82 6.78
CA ALA A 35 0.42 -11.16 6.81
C ALA A 35 -0.55 -12.30 6.39
N ALA A 36 -1.87 -12.07 6.46
CA ALA A 36 -2.89 -13.00 6.00
C ALA A 36 -3.26 -12.83 4.51
N GLN A 37 -2.47 -12.06 3.74
CA GLN A 37 -2.70 -11.74 2.32
C GLN A 37 -4.04 -11.02 2.08
N GLN A 38 -4.50 -10.24 3.08
CA GLN A 38 -5.63 -9.34 2.89
C GLN A 38 -5.15 -7.98 2.40
N PRO A 39 -5.70 -7.44 1.31
CA PRO A 39 -5.28 -6.16 0.75
C PRO A 39 -5.57 -5.03 1.74
N VAL A 40 -4.68 -4.04 1.76
CA VAL A 40 -4.80 -2.79 2.49
C VAL A 40 -4.85 -1.68 1.45
N SER A 41 -6.04 -1.17 1.18
CA SER A 41 -6.24 -0.15 0.16
C SER A 41 -5.68 1.20 0.58
N ILE A 42 -4.92 1.84 -0.32
CA ILE A 42 -4.52 3.24 -0.18
C ILE A 42 -5.76 4.13 -0.29
N ASN A 43 -5.83 5.16 0.54
CA ASN A 43 -6.91 6.15 0.61
C ASN A 43 -8.31 5.57 0.87
N ALA A 44 -8.39 4.39 1.52
CA ALA A 44 -9.66 3.80 1.91
C ALA A 44 -10.46 4.74 2.84
N THR A 45 -11.77 4.86 2.58
CA THR A 45 -12.70 5.62 3.45
C THR A 45 -12.90 4.96 4.81
N GLU A 46 -12.79 3.64 4.86
CA GLU A 46 -12.83 2.86 6.09
C GLU A 46 -11.43 2.36 6.41
N GLY A 47 -10.98 2.54 7.67
CA GLY A 47 -9.68 2.02 8.09
C GLY A 47 -9.67 0.49 8.16
N THR A 48 -8.50 -0.09 7.96
CA THR A 48 -8.27 -1.53 8.16
C THR A 48 -8.16 -1.81 9.67
N ALA A 49 -8.93 -2.79 10.15
CA ALA A 49 -8.90 -3.18 11.54
C ALA A 49 -7.68 -4.07 11.85
N PHE A 50 -6.92 -3.70 12.88
CA PHE A 50 -5.83 -4.52 13.41
C PHE A 50 -6.08 -4.83 14.88
N VAL A 51 -5.82 -6.08 15.27
CA VAL A 51 -5.91 -6.52 16.67
C VAL A 51 -4.70 -5.97 17.42
N LEU A 52 -4.95 -5.09 18.39
CA LEU A 52 -3.92 -4.58 19.28
C LEU A 52 -3.61 -5.61 20.39
N LYS A 53 -2.34 -5.70 20.76
CA LYS A 53 -1.88 -6.42 21.95
C LYS A 53 -1.57 -5.43 23.05
N GLU A 54 -1.78 -5.84 24.30
CA GLU A 54 -1.37 -5.07 25.46
C GLU A 54 0.14 -4.82 25.43
N GLY A 55 0.55 -3.57 25.64
CA GLY A 55 1.93 -3.14 25.46
C GLY A 55 2.30 -2.91 24.00
N ILE A 56 3.24 -3.68 23.46
CA ILE A 56 3.75 -3.49 22.09
C ILE A 56 2.84 -4.22 21.10
N THR A 57 2.29 -3.47 20.14
CA THR A 57 1.64 -4.06 18.96
C THR A 57 2.58 -4.01 17.76
N THR A 58 2.81 -5.18 17.16
CA THR A 58 3.51 -5.31 15.87
C THR A 58 2.49 -5.56 14.76
N ILE A 59 2.47 -4.68 13.76
CA ILE A 59 1.66 -4.85 12.55
C ILE A 59 2.58 -5.37 11.44
N ASN A 60 2.35 -6.60 11.00
CA ASN A 60 3.12 -7.21 9.93
C ASN A 60 2.41 -6.96 8.59
N LEU A 61 3.10 -6.25 7.71
CA LEU A 61 2.64 -5.92 6.36
C LEU A 61 3.62 -6.51 5.34
N GLN A 62 3.10 -6.79 4.15
CA GLN A 62 3.88 -7.19 2.99
C GLN A 62 3.62 -6.20 1.86
N ALA A 63 4.68 -5.84 1.14
CA ALA A 63 4.57 -5.08 -0.09
C ALA A 63 4.68 -6.04 -1.29
N ARG A 64 3.84 -5.82 -2.31
CA ARG A 64 3.80 -6.61 -3.54
C ARG A 64 3.81 -5.68 -4.74
N LEU A 65 4.50 -6.08 -5.81
CA LEU A 65 4.41 -5.38 -7.09
C LEU A 65 3.28 -6.02 -7.90
N GLN A 66 2.38 -5.19 -8.43
CA GLN A 66 1.27 -5.64 -9.27
C GLN A 66 1.34 -4.98 -10.63
N LYS A 67 1.52 -5.80 -11.67
CA LYS A 67 1.67 -5.36 -13.06
C LYS A 67 0.35 -4.81 -13.63
N TYR A 68 0.44 -3.79 -14.47
CA TYR A 68 -0.68 -3.33 -15.28
C TYR A 68 -1.03 -4.35 -16.36
N ALA A 69 -2.32 -4.52 -16.61
CA ALA A 69 -2.80 -5.44 -17.64
C ALA A 69 -2.42 -4.90 -19.02
N GLY A 70 -1.78 -5.72 -19.85
CA GLY A 70 -1.37 -5.34 -21.21
C GLY A 70 -0.11 -4.47 -21.32
N GLU A 71 0.47 -4.01 -20.21
CA GLU A 71 1.73 -3.25 -20.23
C GLU A 71 2.94 -4.12 -19.89
N GLU A 72 4.10 -3.72 -20.41
CA GLU A 72 5.38 -4.32 -20.05
C GLU A 72 5.93 -3.69 -18.77
N VAL A 73 6.63 -4.49 -17.95
CA VAL A 73 7.37 -3.97 -16.80
C VAL A 73 8.72 -3.47 -17.31
N MET A 74 8.98 -2.18 -17.11
CA MET A 74 10.30 -1.60 -17.37
C MET A 74 11.11 -1.63 -16.07
N PRO A 75 12.32 -2.22 -16.07
CA PRO A 75 13.19 -2.21 -14.91
C PRO A 75 13.78 -0.82 -14.66
N GLY A 76 14.04 -0.50 -13.40
CA GLY A 76 14.65 0.74 -12.97
C GLY A 76 14.58 0.88 -11.46
N GLU A 77 15.21 1.93 -10.92
CA GLU A 77 14.96 2.30 -9.52
C GLU A 77 13.53 2.83 -9.36
N PHE A 78 12.90 2.52 -8.23
CA PHE A 78 11.55 3.00 -7.93
C PHE A 78 11.38 3.27 -6.45
N SER A 79 10.50 4.20 -6.14
CA SER A 79 10.07 4.53 -4.79
C SER A 79 8.56 4.73 -4.75
N GLY A 80 8.00 4.59 -3.56
CA GLY A 80 6.61 4.87 -3.24
C GLY A 80 6.51 5.14 -1.74
N SER A 81 5.75 6.15 -1.36
CA SER A 81 5.57 6.52 0.04
C SER A 81 4.10 6.60 0.43
N ALA A 82 3.78 6.07 1.60
CA ALA A 82 2.45 6.16 2.20
C ALA A 82 2.56 6.57 3.67
N THR A 83 1.63 7.40 4.11
CA THR A 83 1.45 7.79 5.51
C THR A 83 0.48 6.84 6.18
N VAL A 84 0.87 6.31 7.34
CA VAL A 84 0.02 5.45 8.16
C VAL A 84 -0.57 6.27 9.30
N SER A 85 -1.89 6.32 9.40
CA SER A 85 -2.59 6.99 10.51
C SER A 85 -3.30 5.98 11.40
N PHE A 86 -3.25 6.25 12.71
CA PHE A 86 -3.78 5.39 13.75
C PHE A 86 -4.90 6.14 14.49
N GLU A 87 -6.12 5.64 14.42
CA GLU A 87 -7.26 6.22 15.12
C GLU A 87 -7.57 5.46 16.41
N TYR A 88 -7.24 6.11 17.54
CA TYR A 88 -7.59 5.66 18.88
C TYR A 88 -8.97 6.19 19.25
N GLN A 89 -9.81 5.32 19.83
CA GLN A 89 -11.08 5.72 20.46
C GLN A 89 -10.85 6.03 21.93
#